data_AF-A0A9D8P9I0-F1
#
_entry.id   AF-A0A9D8P9I0-F1
#
_cell.length_a   1.000
_cell.length_b   1.000
_cell.length_c   1.000
_cell.angle_alpha   90.00
_cell.angle_beta   90.00
_cell.angle_gamma   90.00
#
_symmetry.space_group_name_H-M   'P 1'
#
loop_
_entity.id
_entity.type
_entity.pdbx_description
1 polymer ?
#
loop_
_entity_poly.entity_id
_entity_poly.type
_entity_poly.pdbx_seq_one_letter_code
_entity_poly.pdbx_strand_id
1 'polypeptide(L)'
;MATMEDLDFGPVLITRGKHKGTIGYYDDTNGRSALVFLGAPFVSPYVWLPFKSIEPVGNAASLEIEVFRKDNPELCEIMGV
;
A
#
# COMPACT_ATOMS: atom_id res chain seq x y z
N MET A 1 -10.35 8.88 13.67
CA MET A 1 -8.87 8.82 13.76
C MET A 1 -8.53 7.34 13.85
N ALA A 2 -7.88 6.76 12.84
CA ALA A 2 -7.49 5.36 12.88
C ALA A 2 -6.50 5.15 14.04
N THR A 3 -6.86 4.29 14.97
CA THR A 3 -6.04 3.89 16.12
C THR A 3 -5.04 2.83 15.69
N MET A 4 -3.92 2.75 16.42
CA MET A 4 -2.75 1.90 16.12
C MET A 4 -3.08 0.41 16.01
N GLU A 5 -4.26 -0.01 16.47
CA GLU A 5 -4.72 -1.40 16.57
C GLU A 5 -5.55 -1.86 15.36
N ASP A 6 -5.89 -0.97 14.42
CA ASP A 6 -6.81 -1.27 13.30
C ASP A 6 -6.11 -1.43 11.93
N LEU A 7 -4.77 -1.39 11.89
CA LEU A 7 -4.01 -1.62 10.66
C LEU A 7 -3.66 -3.10 10.57
N ASP A 8 -4.53 -3.86 9.89
CA ASP A 8 -4.17 -5.17 9.36
C ASP A 8 -3.05 -5.02 8.30
N PHE A 9 -2.12 -5.98 8.26
CA PHE A 9 -1.06 -6.03 7.24
C PHE A 9 -1.66 -5.89 5.83
N GLY A 10 -1.06 -5.07 4.97
CA GLY A 10 -1.65 -4.84 3.67
C GLY A 10 -1.28 -3.51 2.99
N PRO A 11 -1.91 -3.23 1.84
CA PRO A 11 -1.60 -2.04 1.07
C PRO A 11 -2.03 -0.76 1.79
N VAL A 12 -1.14 0.23 1.75
CA VAL A 12 -1.33 1.56 2.32
C VAL A 12 -0.98 2.63 1.29
N LEU A 13 -1.79 3.69 1.26
CA LEU A 13 -1.47 4.90 0.50
C LEU A 13 -0.66 5.85 1.37
N ILE A 14 0.49 6.29 0.88
CA ILE A 14 1.28 7.30 1.57
C ILE A 14 0.70 8.69 1.24
N THR A 15 0.21 9.39 2.26
CA THR A 15 -0.51 10.66 2.08
C THR A 15 0.36 11.90 2.35
N ARG A 16 1.57 11.72 2.90
CA ARG A 16 2.46 12.83 3.29
C ARG A 16 3.94 12.53 3.04
N GLY A 17 4.75 13.59 3.00
CA GLY A 17 6.20 13.51 2.88
C GLY A 17 6.70 13.21 1.47
N LYS A 18 7.95 12.76 1.35
CA LYS A 18 8.65 12.52 0.07
C LYS A 18 7.96 11.48 -0.81
N HIS A 19 7.29 10.50 -0.20
CA HIS A 19 6.64 9.38 -0.89
C HIS A 19 5.12 9.59 -1.05
N LYS A 20 4.63 10.81 -0.86
CA LYS A 20 3.20 11.12 -1.01
C LYS A 20 2.68 10.69 -2.39
N GLY A 21 1.51 10.06 -2.41
CA GLY A 21 0.86 9.53 -3.61
C GLY A 21 1.37 8.14 -4.03
N THR A 22 2.29 7.55 -3.27
CA THR A 22 2.80 6.20 -3.54
C THR A 22 2.01 5.18 -2.74
N ILE A 23 1.70 4.06 -3.39
CA ILE A 23 1.16 2.87 -2.74
C ILE A 23 2.33 2.04 -2.24
N GLY A 24 2.24 1.58 -1.00
CA GLY A 24 3.19 0.63 -0.43
C GLY A 24 2.49 -0.48 0.33
N TYR A 25 3.27 -1.45 0.79
CA TYR A 25 2.77 -2.56 1.59
C TYR A 25 3.25 -2.40 3.03
N TYR A 26 2.30 -2.26 3.96
CA TYR A 26 2.55 -2.20 5.39
C TYR A 26 2.72 -3.61 5.96
N ASP A 27 3.81 -3.80 6.69
CA ASP A 27 4.22 -5.13 7.19
C ASP A 27 4.58 -5.16 8.69
N ASP A 28 5.02 -4.04 9.29
CA ASP A 28 5.40 -4.04 10.71
C ASP A 28 5.33 -2.63 11.33
N THR A 29 5.44 -2.54 12.65
CA THR A 29 5.42 -1.28 13.41
C THR A 29 6.63 -1.13 14.32
N ASN A 30 7.05 0.12 14.50
CA ASN A 30 8.01 0.48 15.54
C ASN A 30 7.54 1.75 16.23
N GLY A 31 6.88 1.57 17.37
CA GLY A 31 6.32 2.65 18.18
C GLY A 31 5.26 3.44 17.42
N ARG A 32 5.62 4.58 16.82
CA ARG A 32 4.68 5.47 16.11
C ARG A 32 4.84 5.46 14.58
N SER A 33 5.64 4.53 14.08
CA SER A 33 5.94 4.40 12.66
C SER A 33 5.56 3.01 12.15
N ALA A 34 5.22 2.96 10.88
CA ALA A 34 4.94 1.78 10.09
C ALA A 34 6.10 1.50 9.14
N LEU A 35 6.50 0.24 9.01
CA LEU A 35 7.37 -0.25 7.96
C LEU A 35 6.55 -0.44 6.70
N VAL A 36 6.92 0.26 5.62
CA VAL A 36 6.21 0.25 4.35
C VAL A 36 7.17 -0.09 3.22
N PHE A 37 6.92 -1.18 2.50
CA PHE A 37 7.62 -1.51 1.26
C PHE A 37 7.10 -0.64 0.11
N LEU A 38 8.00 0.03 -0.61
CA LEU A 38 7.65 0.92 -1.73
C LEU A 38 7.53 0.12 -3.04
N GLY A 39 6.50 -0.72 -3.15
CA GLY A 39 6.26 -1.59 -4.31
C GLY A 39 6.02 -3.03 -3.87
N ALA A 40 6.77 -3.98 -4.45
CA ALA A 40 6.68 -5.40 -4.11
C ALA A 40 7.18 -5.68 -2.67
N PRO A 41 6.39 -6.36 -1.82
CA PRO A 41 6.79 -6.74 -0.46
C PRO A 41 8.07 -7.60 -0.46
N PHE A 42 8.91 -7.45 0.55
CA PHE A 42 10.14 -8.25 0.78
C PHE A 42 11.22 -8.16 -0.31
N VAL A 43 10.97 -7.49 -1.43
CA VAL A 43 11.90 -7.29 -2.54
C VAL A 43 12.28 -5.82 -2.69
N SER A 44 11.31 -4.92 -2.51
CA SER A 44 11.53 -3.48 -2.67
C SER A 44 12.17 -2.87 -1.43
N PRO A 45 12.82 -1.70 -1.55
CA PRO A 45 13.22 -0.92 -0.39
C PRO A 45 12.02 -0.60 0.50
N TYR A 46 12.21 -0.69 1.81
CA TYR A 46 11.23 -0.27 2.80
C TYR A 46 11.60 1.09 3.42
N VAL A 47 10.58 1.77 3.92
CA VAL A 47 10.72 3.03 4.65
C VAL A 47 9.91 2.98 5.94
N TRP A 48 10.43 3.63 6.99
CA TRP A 48 9.67 3.88 8.20
C TRP A 48 8.90 5.19 8.06
N LEU A 49 7.57 5.10 8.09
CA LEU A 49 6.70 6.26 7.95
C LEU A 49 5.85 6.44 9.20
N PRO A 50 5.69 7.66 9.72
CA PRO A 50 4.74 7.91 10.81
C PRO A 50 3.33 7.51 10.36
N PHE A 51 2.55 6.84 11.21
CA PHE A 51 1.19 6.39 10.88
C PHE A 51 0.30 7.50 10.31
N LYS A 52 0.46 8.72 10.81
CA LYS A 52 -0.23 9.93 10.30
C LYS A 52 0.07 10.28 8.83
N SER A 53 0.94 9.53 8.17
CA SER A 53 1.41 9.74 6.80
C SER A 53 0.96 8.61 5.87
N ILE A 54 0.23 7.62 6.39
CA ILE A 54 -0.26 6.47 5.64
C ILE A 54 -1.75 6.28 5.92
N GLU A 55 -2.48 5.80 4.93
CA GLU A 55 -3.90 5.44 5.06
C GLU A 55 -4.10 4.00 4.54
N PRO A 56 -4.80 3.13 5.29
CA PRO A 56 -5.13 1.80 4.81
C PRO A 56 -5.94 1.90 3.53
N VAL A 57 -5.57 1.11 2.53
CA VAL A 57 -6.44 0.92 1.38
C VAL A 57 -7.46 -0.14 1.77
N GLY A 58 -8.64 0.30 2.21
CA GLY A 58 -9.71 -0.55 2.77
C GLY A 58 -10.23 -1.67 1.85
N ASN A 59 -9.75 -1.75 0.61
CA ASN A 59 -9.97 -2.89 -0.27
C ASN A 59 -8.69 -3.20 -1.04
N ALA A 60 -7.81 -4.02 -0.44
CA ALA A 60 -6.55 -4.43 -1.05
C ALA A 60 -6.74 -5.07 -2.44
N ALA A 61 -7.85 -5.78 -2.63
CA ALA A 61 -8.20 -6.41 -3.91
C ALA A 61 -8.43 -5.37 -5.02
N SER A 62 -9.02 -4.21 -4.73
CA SER A 62 -9.24 -3.19 -5.79
C SER A 62 -7.94 -2.56 -6.26
N LEU A 63 -6.93 -2.50 -5.39
CA LEU A 63 -5.66 -1.86 -5.70
C LEU A 63 -4.71 -2.78 -6.46
N GLU A 64 -4.63 -4.06 -6.07
CA GLU A 64 -3.93 -5.08 -6.85
C GLU A 64 -4.60 -5.29 -8.21
N ILE A 65 -5.95 -5.23 -8.28
CA ILE A 65 -6.69 -5.24 -9.54
C ILE A 65 -6.38 -3.99 -10.38
N GLU A 66 -6.30 -2.79 -9.79
CA GLU A 66 -5.94 -1.57 -10.52
C GLU A 66 -4.50 -1.60 -11.04
N VAL A 67 -3.54 -2.06 -10.23
CA VAL A 67 -2.14 -2.22 -10.65
C VAL A 67 -2.03 -3.30 -11.72
N PHE A 68 -2.68 -4.46 -11.54
CA PHE A 68 -2.73 -5.53 -12.53
C PHE A 68 -3.35 -5.06 -13.85
N ARG A 69 -4.47 -4.32 -13.80
CA ARG A 69 -5.12 -3.72 -14.98
C ARG A 69 -4.21 -2.73 -15.70
N LYS A 70 -3.48 -1.91 -14.94
CA LYS A 70 -2.53 -0.94 -15.50
C LYS A 70 -1.36 -1.63 -16.19
N ASP A 71 -0.84 -2.70 -15.59
CA ASP A 71 0.33 -3.41 -16.10
C ASP A 71 -0.02 -4.46 -17.17
N ASN A 72 -1.29 -4.91 -17.25
CA ASN A 72 -1.74 -5.98 -18.14
C ASN A 72 -3.10 -5.66 -18.84
N PRO A 73 -3.22 -4.55 -19.58
CA PRO A 73 -4.49 -4.10 -20.14
C PRO A 73 -5.14 -5.12 -21.13
N GLU A 74 -4.34 -5.82 -21.93
CA GLU A 74 -4.84 -6.78 -22.94
C GLU A 74 -5.41 -8.05 -22.30
N LEU A 75 -4.80 -8.51 -21.20
CA LEU A 75 -5.31 -9.67 -20.44
C LEU A 75 -6.62 -9.36 -19.73
N CYS A 76 -6.78 -8.13 -19.23
CA CYS A 76 -8.01 -7.65 -18.63
C CYS A 76 -9.15 -7.56 -19.64
N GLU A 77 -8.87 -7.13 -20.87
CA GLU A 77 -9.84 -7.10 -21.96
C GLU A 77 -10.35 -8.50 -22.35
N ILE A 78 -9.45 -9.50 -22.38
CA ILE A 78 -9.80 -10.91 -22.65
C ILE A 78 -10.63 -11.53 -21.52
N MET A 79 -10.36 -11.16 -20.27
CA MET A 79 -11.06 -11.72 -19.09
C MET A 79 -12.36 -10.98 -18.72
N GLY A 80 -12.64 -9.83 -19.35
CA GLY A 80 -13.82 -9.01 -19.04
C GLY A 80 -13.77 -8.33 -17.67
N VAL A 81 -12.56 -8.06 -17.16
CA VAL A 81 -12.31 -7.45 -15.84
C VAL A 81 -11.69 -6.07 -15.99
#